data_AF-A0A842W1D3-F1
#
_entry.id   AF-A0A842W1D3-F1
#
_cell.length_a   1.000
_cell.length_b   1.000
_cell.length_c   1.000
_cell.angle_alpha   90.00
_cell.angle_beta   90.00
_cell.angle_gamma   90.00
#
_symmetry.space_group_name_H-M   'P 1'
#
loop_
_entity.id
_entity.type
_entity.pdbx_description
1 polymer ?
#
loop_
_entity_poly.entity_id
_entity_poly.type
_entity_poly.pdbx_seq_one_letter_code
_entity_poly.pdbx_strand_id
1 'polypeptide(L)'
;MHKKSIPTIFEKSNDCPLNRHRLPKKSIFNIDMSEIIPEKYIEPKQDYSCSDNLILPEVSEVELTRHYIDLSNRNYGVDSGIYPLGSCT
;
A
#
# COMPACT_ATOMS: atom_id res chain seq x y z
N MET A 1 23.51 -1.91 19.87
CA MET A 1 23.32 -1.18 18.60
C MET A 1 21.84 -0.83 18.47
N HIS A 2 21.43 0.35 18.91
CA HIS A 2 20.03 0.79 18.77
C HIS A 2 19.76 1.00 17.28
N LYS A 3 19.02 0.09 16.63
CA LYS A 3 18.49 0.36 15.30
C LYS A 3 17.56 1.57 15.44
N LYS A 4 17.92 2.69 14.82
CA LYS A 4 17.07 3.88 14.70
C LYS A 4 15.70 3.41 14.22
N SER A 5 14.64 3.75 14.95
CA SER A 5 13.26 3.43 14.56
C SER A 5 13.00 4.04 13.19
N ILE A 6 12.57 3.23 12.22
CA ILE A 6 12.05 3.76 10.95
C ILE A 6 10.59 4.10 11.21
N PRO A 7 10.11 5.24 10.72
CA PRO A 7 8.69 5.52 10.77
C PRO A 7 7.90 4.48 9.98
N THR A 8 6.72 4.13 10.50
CA THR A 8 5.80 3.26 9.77
C THR A 8 5.31 3.94 8.48
N ILE A 9 4.77 3.17 7.54
CA ILE A 9 4.21 3.76 6.31
C ILE A 9 3.04 4.70 6.61
N PHE A 10 2.30 4.46 7.71
CA PHE A 10 1.22 5.31 8.19
C PHE A 10 1.73 6.63 8.78
N GLU A 11 2.87 6.61 9.48
CA GLU A 11 3.52 7.83 9.98
C GLU A 11 4.12 8.68 8.85
N LYS A 12 4.40 8.07 7.70
CA LYS A 12 4.82 8.77 6.48
C LYS A 12 3.65 9.28 5.64
N SER A 13 2.41 8.90 5.98
CA SER A 13 1.21 9.32 5.26
C SER A 13 1.07 10.84 5.34
N ASN A 14 0.82 11.47 4.20
CA ASN A 14 0.45 12.88 4.16
C ASN A 14 -1.04 12.97 3.85
N ASP A 15 -1.73 13.97 4.39
CA ASP A 15 -3.13 14.22 4.03
C ASP A 15 -3.19 14.61 2.55
N CYS A 16 -3.56 13.64 1.71
CA CYS A 16 -3.81 13.83 0.30
C CYS A 16 -2.64 14.30 -0.58
N PRO A 17 -1.57 13.50 -0.76
CA PRO A 17 -0.50 13.88 -1.67
C PRO A 17 -1.03 14.06 -3.09
N LEU A 18 -0.67 15.20 -3.71
CA LEU A 18 -0.94 15.48 -5.13
C LEU A 18 -0.29 14.43 -6.06
N ASN A 19 0.84 13.86 -5.62
CA ASN A 19 1.66 12.88 -6.36
C ASN A 19 1.36 11.43 -5.99
N ARG A 20 0.12 11.10 -5.60
CA ARG A 20 -0.27 9.69 -5.43
C ARG A 20 -0.31 8.97 -6.76
N HIS A 21 -0.04 7.67 -6.69
CA HIS A 21 -0.20 6.79 -7.83
C HIS A 21 -1.66 6.84 -8.30
N ARG A 22 -1.88 7.27 -9.55
CA ARG A 22 -3.21 7.28 -10.17
C ARG A 22 -3.31 6.11 -11.12
N LEU A 23 -4.40 5.35 -10.98
CA LEU A 23 -4.73 4.34 -11.96
C LEU A 23 -4.92 5.00 -13.34
N PRO A 24 -4.49 4.33 -14.41
CA PRO A 24 -4.77 4.81 -15.76
C PRO A 24 -6.28 4.89 -15.97
N LYS A 25 -6.72 5.81 -16.84
CA LYS A 25 -8.12 5.92 -17.20
C LYS A 25 -8.60 4.59 -17.80
N LYS A 26 -9.73 4.08 -17.31
CA LYS A 26 -10.37 2.85 -17.82
C LYS A 26 -10.51 2.95 -19.35
N SER A 27 -9.89 2.03 -20.08
CA SER A 27 -9.86 2.07 -21.55
C SER A 27 -10.83 1.12 -22.25
N ILE A 28 -11.44 0.18 -21.52
CA ILE A 28 -12.09 -0.98 -22.15
C ILE A 28 -13.61 -1.02 -21.90
N PHE A 29 -14.08 -0.74 -20.67
CA PHE A 29 -15.50 -0.77 -20.34
C PHE A 29 -15.86 0.29 -19.30
N ASN A 30 -16.88 1.10 -19.61
CA ASN A 30 -17.46 2.08 -18.69
C ASN A 30 -18.72 1.47 -18.04
N ILE A 31 -18.53 0.38 -17.29
CA ILE A 31 -19.61 -0.25 -16.53
C ILE A 31 -19.66 0.40 -15.16
N ASP A 32 -20.86 0.83 -14.76
CA ASP A 32 -21.10 1.41 -13.45
C ASP A 32 -21.12 0.30 -12.38
N MET A 33 -20.52 0.56 -11.21
CA MET A 33 -20.45 -0.44 -10.14
C MET A 33 -21.83 -0.83 -9.62
N SER A 34 -22.80 0.08 -9.71
CA SER A 34 -24.19 -0.14 -9.30
C SER A 34 -24.92 -1.20 -10.16
N GLU A 35 -24.45 -1.49 -11.36
CA GLU A 35 -25.05 -2.51 -12.23
C GLU A 35 -24.57 -3.93 -11.90
N ILE A 36 -23.38 -4.05 -11.33
CA ILE A 36 -22.71 -5.35 -11.08
C ILE A 36 -22.88 -5.77 -9.61
N ILE A 37 -22.81 -4.81 -8.69
CA ILE A 37 -22.78 -5.09 -7.26
C ILE A 37 -24.15 -4.74 -6.67
N PRO A 38 -24.89 -5.70 -6.10
CA PRO A 38 -26.15 -5.40 -5.42
C PRO A 38 -25.91 -4.45 -4.23
N GLU A 39 -26.82 -3.51 -4.00
CA GLU A 39 -26.68 -2.45 -2.98
C GLU A 39 -26.36 -2.98 -1.57
N LYS A 40 -26.83 -4.18 -1.23
CA LYS A 40 -26.53 -4.86 0.04
C LYS A 40 -25.01 -5.07 0.29
N TYR A 41 -24.22 -5.16 -0.77
CA TYR A 41 -22.77 -5.41 -0.72
C TYR A 41 -21.95 -4.15 -1.03
N ILE A 42 -22.60 -3.04 -1.33
CA ILE A 42 -21.93 -1.76 -1.57
C ILE A 42 -21.74 -1.08 -0.22
N GLU A 43 -20.48 -0.90 0.19
CA GLU A 43 -20.17 0.03 1.27
C GLU A 43 -20.59 1.45 0.85
N PRO A 44 -21.11 2.30 1.77
CA PRO A 44 -21.55 3.65 1.45
C PRO A 44 -20.45 4.36 0.66
N LYS A 45 -20.79 5.03 -0.45
CA LYS A 45 -19.82 5.67 -1.37
C LYS A 45 -18.80 6.50 -0.57
N GLN A 46 -17.67 5.89 -0.25
CA GLN A 46 -16.55 6.58 0.35
C GLN A 46 -15.76 7.05 -0.84
N ASP A 47 -15.65 8.36 -0.99
CA ASP A 47 -14.69 8.92 -1.91
C ASP A 47 -13.31 8.47 -1.41
N TYR A 48 -12.79 7.38 -2.00
CA TYR A 48 -11.43 6.90 -1.74
C TYR A 48 -10.37 7.96 -2.13
N SER A 49 -10.80 9.09 -2.69
CA SER A 49 -10.00 10.31 -2.76
C SER A 49 -10.00 11.02 -1.41
N CYS A 50 -9.00 10.70 -0.58
CA CYS A 50 -8.70 11.45 0.65
C CYS A 50 -9.84 11.53 1.65
N SER A 51 -9.98 10.38 2.31
CA SER A 51 -10.66 10.15 3.59
C SER A 51 -12.12 10.56 3.65
N ASP A 52 -12.96 9.56 3.93
CA ASP A 52 -13.92 9.73 5.03
C ASP A 52 -14.16 8.46 5.88
N ASN A 53 -13.71 7.24 5.52
CA ASN A 53 -13.82 6.10 6.46
C ASN A 53 -12.66 5.07 6.49
N LEU A 54 -11.70 5.08 5.55
CA LEU A 54 -10.57 4.12 5.55
C LEU A 54 -9.23 4.78 5.88
N ILE A 55 -8.55 4.30 6.93
CA ILE A 55 -7.21 4.75 7.35
C ILE A 55 -6.16 4.00 6.53
N LEU A 56 -6.04 4.33 5.25
CA LEU A 56 -4.97 3.83 4.38
C LEU A 56 -3.81 4.83 4.33
N PRO A 57 -2.55 4.38 4.17
CA PRO A 57 -1.41 5.28 4.09
C PRO A 57 -1.38 5.96 2.71
N GLU A 58 -1.37 7.28 2.72
CA GLU A 58 -1.39 8.12 1.53
C GLU A 58 0.02 8.66 1.25
N VAL A 59 0.77 7.94 0.41
CA VAL A 59 2.16 8.25 0.06
C VAL A 59 2.36 8.29 -1.45
N SER A 60 3.39 9.01 -1.90
CA SER A 60 3.79 8.96 -3.31
C SER A 60 4.44 7.62 -3.67
N GLU A 61 4.46 7.26 -4.96
CA GLU A 61 5.12 6.04 -5.45
C GLU A 61 6.60 5.99 -5.05
N VAL A 62 7.29 7.12 -5.14
CA VAL A 62 8.70 7.22 -4.75
C VAL A 62 8.90 6.94 -3.26
N GLU A 63 8.02 7.45 -2.39
CA GLU A 63 8.08 7.19 -0.95
C GLU A 63 7.74 5.74 -0.61
N LEU A 64 6.76 5.16 -1.31
CA LEU A 64 6.39 3.75 -1.20
C LEU A 64 7.60 2.86 -1.53
N THR A 65 8.22 3.07 -2.69
CA THR A 65 9.39 2.30 -3.13
C THR A 65 10.55 2.44 -2.15
N ARG A 66 10.88 3.67 -1.71
CA ARG A 66 11.95 3.91 -0.72
C ARG A 66 11.68 3.17 0.58
N HIS A 67 10.45 3.22 1.09
CA HIS A 67 10.09 2.55 2.34
C HIS A 67 10.29 1.04 2.26
N TYR A 68 9.81 0.39 1.20
CA TYR A 68 9.93 -1.06 1.08
C TYR A 68 11.36 -1.54 0.76
N ILE A 69 12.15 -0.76 0.03
CA ILE A 69 13.58 -1.04 -0.16
C ILE A 69 14.34 -0.93 1.18
N ASP A 70 14.05 0.09 1.98
CA ASP A 70 14.67 0.23 3.30
C ASP A 70 14.29 -0.92 4.25
N LEU A 71 13.05 -1.40 4.17
CA LEU A 71 12.57 -2.56 4.93
C LEU A 71 13.24 -3.86 4.45
N SER A 72 13.39 -4.08 3.14
CA SER A 72 14.00 -5.30 2.60
C SER A 72 15.45 -5.45 3.05
N ASN A 73 16.22 -4.35 3.04
CA ASN A 73 17.62 -4.34 3.48
C ASN A 73 17.81 -4.64 4.98
N ARG A 74 16.73 -4.60 5.77
CA ARG A 74 16.74 -4.93 7.20
C ARG A 74 16.28 -6.35 7.49
N ASN A 75 15.74 -7.03 6.49
CA ASN A 75 15.40 -8.44 6.57
C ASN A 75 16.60 -9.29 6.15
N TYR A 76 16.71 -10.49 6.73
CA TYR A 76 17.66 -11.50 6.27
C TYR A 76 16.88 -12.56 5.51
N GLY A 77 17.27 -12.82 4.26
CA GLY A 77 16.64 -13.82 3.41
C GLY A 77 17.63 -14.87 2.92
N VAL A 78 17.11 -15.86 2.19
CA VAL A 78 17.91 -16.88 1.51
C VAL A 78 18.92 -16.28 0.52
N ASP A 79 18.58 -15.14 -0.09
CA ASP A 79 19.47 -14.40 -0.99
C ASP A 79 20.59 -13.65 -0.23
N SER A 80 20.43 -13.45 1.07
CA SER A 80 21.41 -12.76 1.92
C SER A 80 22.53 -13.68 2.43
N GLY A 81 22.38 -15.01 2.26
CA GLY A 81 23.35 -16.01 2.66
C GLY A 81 22.70 -17.29 3.18
N ILE A 82 23.47 -18.10 3.92
CA ILE A 82 23.02 -19.40 4.40
C ILE A 82 21.85 -19.23 5.38
N TYR A 83 20.73 -19.91 5.11
CA TYR A 83 19.50 -19.85 5.91
C TYR A 83 19.12 -21.26 6.43
N PRO A 84 19.83 -21.80 7.45
CA PRO A 84 19.76 -23.21 7.80
C PRO A 84 18.60 -23.48 8.79
N LEU A 85 17.36 -23.27 8.34
CA LEU A 85 16.17 -23.62 9.13
C LEU A 85 15.65 -25.00 8.73
N GLY A 86 15.65 -25.94 9.69
CA GLY A 86 15.10 -27.27 9.49
C GLY A 86 13.58 -27.26 9.33
N SER A 87 13.04 -28.17 8.51
CA SER A 87 11.60 -28.30 8.19
C SER A 87 10.98 -27.12 7.43
N CYS A 88 11.80 -26.18 6.95
CA CYS A 88 11.35 -24.97 6.25
C CYS A 88 11.82 -24.92 4.78
N THR A 89 12.25 -26.06 4.21
CA THR A 89 12.79 -26.16 2.82
C THR A 89 12.14 -25.19 1.87
#